data_AF-A0A1Y5DTD9-F1
#
_entry.id   AF-A0A1Y5DTD9-F1
#
_cell.length_a   1.000
_cell.length_b   1.000
_cell.length_c   1.000
_cell.angle_alpha   90.00
_cell.angle_beta   90.00
_cell.angle_gamma   90.00
#
_symmetry.space_group_name_H-M   'P 1'
#
loop_
_entity.id
_entity.type
_entity.pdbx_description
1 polymer ?
#
loop_
_entity_poly.entity_id
_entity_poly.type
_entity_poly.pdbx_seq_one_letter_code
_entity_poly.pdbx_strand_id
1 'polypeptide(L)'
;MALSRIIFDNRFIQALPADMVTDNVPRQVYNAVYSWVAPTKVSNPQLVAVSEELALTLGFTLSDCQSNDFAEVFTGNKRITGMQTYATCYGGHQFGNWAGQLGDGRAINLGEVDTASLGNQTL
;
A
#
# COMPACT_ATOMS: atom_id res chain seq x y z
N MET A 1 -12.35 -15.57 4.36
CA MET A 1 -12.98 -14.52 3.53
C MET A 1 -12.18 -14.41 2.24
N ALA A 2 -12.78 -14.00 1.12
CA ALA A 2 -12.16 -13.82 -0.20
C ALA A 2 -10.65 -13.45 -0.19
N LEU A 3 -10.30 -12.39 0.56
CA LEU A 3 -8.95 -11.81 0.61
C LEU A 3 -7.99 -12.51 1.60
N SER A 4 -8.42 -13.53 2.34
CA SER A 4 -7.58 -14.21 3.34
C SER A 4 -6.54 -15.16 2.73
N ARG A 5 -6.48 -15.25 1.39
CA ARG A 5 -5.48 -16.04 0.66
C ARG A 5 -4.25 -15.23 0.28
N ILE A 6 -4.31 -13.90 0.39
CA ILE A 6 -3.17 -13.03 0.14
C ILE A 6 -2.16 -13.25 1.27
N ILE A 7 -0.93 -13.56 0.89
CA ILE A 7 0.18 -13.72 1.82
C ILE A 7 1.06 -12.49 1.67
N PHE A 8 1.14 -11.70 2.75
CA PHE A 8 2.06 -10.58 2.81
C PHE A 8 3.42 -11.06 3.28
N ASP A 9 4.44 -10.91 2.44
CA ASP A 9 5.83 -11.24 2.76
C ASP A 9 6.59 -10.01 3.30
N ASN A 10 6.16 -8.80 2.92
CA ASN A 10 6.59 -7.52 3.45
C ASN A 10 8.12 -7.33 3.46
N ARG A 11 8.80 -7.80 2.41
CA ARG A 11 10.27 -7.84 2.33
C ARG A 11 10.92 -6.46 2.44
N PHE A 12 10.34 -5.44 1.82
CA PHE A 12 10.80 -4.05 1.81
C PHE A 12 10.87 -3.50 3.23
N ILE A 13 9.78 -3.63 3.99
CA ILE A 13 9.72 -3.12 5.37
C ILE A 13 10.52 -3.98 6.35
N GLN A 14 10.80 -5.24 6.02
CA GLN A 14 11.71 -6.09 6.80
C GLN A 14 13.19 -5.80 6.52
N ALA A 15 13.53 -5.43 5.29
CA ALA A 15 14.92 -5.25 4.85
C ALA A 15 15.45 -3.82 5.04
N LEU A 16 14.56 -2.83 5.13
CA LEU A 16 14.92 -1.42 5.11
C LEU A 16 14.56 -0.69 6.41
N PRO A 17 15.28 0.39 6.75
CA PRO A 17 15.05 1.09 8.02
C PRO A 17 13.71 1.84 8.01
N ALA A 18 12.89 1.52 9.01
CA ALA A 18 11.66 2.23 9.33
C ALA A 18 11.96 3.55 10.05
N ASP A 19 11.08 4.53 9.86
CA ASP A 19 11.02 5.69 10.73
C ASP A 19 10.54 5.28 12.13
N MET A 20 11.20 5.79 13.16
CA MET A 20 10.86 5.57 14.56
C MET A 20 9.65 6.39 15.00
N VAL A 21 9.36 7.51 14.30
CA VAL A 21 8.23 8.38 14.61
C VAL A 21 6.97 7.87 13.90
N THR A 22 5.96 7.50 14.67
CA THR A 22 4.69 6.93 14.19
C THR A 22 3.56 7.95 14.03
N ASP A 23 3.82 9.22 14.36
CA ASP A 23 2.84 10.28 14.19
C ASP A 23 2.58 10.54 12.70
N ASN A 24 1.32 10.49 12.31
CA ASN A 24 0.90 10.75 10.93
C ASN A 24 0.78 12.26 10.66
N VAL A 25 1.92 12.93 10.58
CA VAL A 25 2.04 14.37 10.29
C VAL A 25 3.12 14.63 9.24
N PRO A 26 2.96 15.66 8.39
CA PRO A 26 4.01 16.05 7.45
C PRO A 26 5.28 16.51 8.20
N ARG A 27 6.41 15.90 7.88
CA ARG A 27 7.73 16.23 8.43
C ARG A 27 8.84 15.66 7.56
N GLN A 28 10.07 16.08 7.83
CA GLN A 28 11.25 15.43 7.26
C GLN A 28 11.50 14.09 7.97
N VAL A 29 11.84 13.07 7.18
CA VAL A 29 12.23 11.72 7.59
C VAL A 29 13.74 11.59 7.42
N TYR A 30 14.45 11.20 8.48
CA TYR A 30 15.91 11.03 8.45
C TYR A 30 16.27 9.61 8.88
N ASN A 31 17.35 9.06 8.30
CA ASN A 31 17.86 7.71 8.59
C ASN A 31 16.84 6.56 8.40
N ALA A 32 15.79 6.80 7.63
CA ALA A 32 14.75 5.85 7.30
C ALA A 32 14.31 6.05 5.84
N VAL A 33 13.72 5.02 5.24
CA VAL A 33 13.22 5.07 3.85
C VAL A 33 11.70 4.98 3.76
N TYR A 34 11.02 4.75 4.88
CA TYR A 34 9.57 4.77 4.97
C TYR A 34 9.11 5.13 6.39
N SER A 35 7.86 5.60 6.50
CA SER A 35 7.16 5.79 7.77
C SER A 35 5.94 4.89 7.85
N TRP A 36 5.63 4.40 9.05
CA TRP A 36 4.36 3.71 9.31
C TRP A 36 3.21 4.69 9.20
N VAL A 37 2.22 4.39 8.35
CA VAL A 37 1.05 5.25 8.15
C VAL A 37 -0.19 4.39 8.10
N ALA A 38 -1.20 4.73 8.90
CA ALA A 38 -2.52 4.13 8.79
C ALA A 38 -3.38 4.93 7.79
N PRO A 39 -4.07 4.28 6.84
CA PRO A 39 -5.00 4.97 5.95
C PRO A 39 -6.11 5.71 6.69
N THR A 40 -6.48 6.88 6.19
CA THR A 40 -7.65 7.62 6.67
C THR A 40 -8.91 6.97 6.12
N LYS A 41 -9.84 6.61 6.99
CA LYS A 41 -11.10 5.97 6.59
C LYS A 41 -11.95 6.88 5.70
N VAL A 42 -12.59 6.29 4.71
CA VAL A 42 -13.53 6.95 3.80
C VAL A 42 -14.96 6.49 4.05
N SER A 43 -15.93 7.32 3.67
CA SER A 43 -17.36 7.00 3.77
C SER A 43 -17.84 6.19 2.57
N ASN A 44 -18.60 5.11 2.81
CA ASN A 44 -19.31 4.32 1.78
C ASN A 44 -18.41 3.88 0.60
N PRO A 45 -17.37 3.06 0.84
CA PRO A 45 -16.49 2.61 -0.22
C PRO A 45 -17.23 1.70 -1.21
N GLN A 46 -17.06 1.97 -2.51
CA GLN A 46 -17.69 1.19 -3.58
C GLN A 46 -16.71 0.98 -4.74
N LEU A 47 -16.76 -0.20 -5.36
CA LEU A 47 -16.01 -0.48 -6.58
C LEU A 47 -16.65 0.26 -7.76
N VAL A 48 -15.87 1.09 -8.45
CA VAL A 48 -16.31 1.77 -9.68
C VAL A 48 -15.92 0.94 -10.92
N ALA A 49 -14.68 0.47 -10.97
CA ALA A 49 -14.16 -0.35 -12.04
C ALA A 49 -13.00 -1.22 -11.54
N VAL A 50 -12.74 -2.33 -12.22
CA VAL A 50 -11.59 -3.20 -11.97
C VAL A 50 -10.96 -3.60 -13.31
N SER A 51 -9.63 -3.68 -13.35
CA SER A 51 -8.95 -4.36 -14.46
C SER A 51 -9.02 -5.86 -14.21
N GLU A 52 -9.91 -6.55 -14.92
CA GLU A 52 -10.13 -8.00 -14.74
C GLU A 52 -8.85 -8.80 -14.98
N GLU A 53 -8.11 -8.47 -16.04
CA GLU A 53 -6.85 -9.13 -16.36
C GLU A 53 -5.86 -9.02 -15.20
N LEU A 54 -5.60 -7.80 -14.71
CA LEU A 54 -4.66 -7.59 -13.61
C LEU A 54 -5.14 -8.26 -12.32
N ALA A 55 -6.44 -8.20 -12.02
CA ALA A 55 -7.00 -8.84 -10.84
C ALA A 55 -6.73 -10.35 -10.84
N LEU A 56 -6.99 -11.01 -11.98
CA LEU A 56 -6.72 -12.44 -12.15
C LEU A 56 -5.21 -12.74 -12.07
N THR A 57 -4.36 -11.89 -12.67
CA THR A 57 -2.90 -12.03 -12.61
C THR A 57 -2.36 -11.88 -11.18
N LEU A 58 -2.96 -11.01 -10.37
CA LEU A 58 -2.62 -10.85 -8.95
C LEU A 58 -3.20 -11.98 -8.06
N GLY A 59 -3.98 -12.91 -8.64
CA GLY A 59 -4.55 -14.06 -7.93
C GLY A 59 -5.92 -13.82 -7.30
N PHE A 60 -6.57 -12.69 -7.61
CA PHE A 60 -7.96 -12.43 -7.22
C PHE A 60 -8.92 -13.13 -8.18
N THR A 61 -10.10 -13.49 -7.68
CA THR A 61 -11.24 -13.84 -8.54
C THR A 61 -12.12 -12.61 -8.77
N LEU A 62 -12.89 -12.59 -9.86
CA LEU A 62 -13.84 -11.50 -10.11
C LEU A 62 -14.91 -11.37 -9.00
N SER A 63 -15.26 -12.50 -8.35
CA SER A 63 -16.15 -12.48 -7.19
C SER A 63 -15.51 -11.82 -5.97
N ASP A 64 -14.18 -11.93 -5.80
CA ASP A 64 -13.47 -11.22 -4.73
C ASP A 64 -13.56 -9.72 -4.98
N CYS A 65 -13.29 -9.28 -6.22
CA CYS A 65 -13.33 -7.87 -6.61
C CYS A 65 -14.70 -7.22 -6.38
N GLN A 66 -15.80 -7.94 -6.63
CA GLN A 66 -17.17 -7.45 -6.43
C GLN A 66 -17.62 -7.42 -4.96
N SER A 67 -16.82 -7.96 -4.03
CA SER A 67 -17.20 -8.00 -2.62
C SER A 67 -17.03 -6.65 -1.93
N ASN A 68 -17.88 -6.38 -0.93
CA ASN A 68 -17.70 -5.21 -0.06
C ASN A 68 -16.34 -5.21 0.63
N ASP A 69 -15.83 -6.40 0.98
CA ASP A 69 -14.52 -6.55 1.61
C ASP A 69 -13.38 -6.03 0.72
N PHE A 70 -13.46 -6.21 -0.59
CA PHE A 70 -12.49 -5.66 -1.54
C PHE A 70 -12.50 -4.14 -1.52
N ALA A 71 -13.68 -3.53 -1.60
CA ALA A 71 -13.82 -2.08 -1.51
C ALA A 71 -13.29 -1.54 -0.17
N GLU A 72 -13.64 -2.16 0.96
CA GLU A 72 -13.19 -1.75 2.30
C GLU A 72 -11.66 -1.88 2.46
N VAL A 73 -11.04 -2.90 1.87
CA VAL A 73 -9.58 -3.10 1.96
C VAL A 73 -8.82 -2.10 1.10
N PHE A 74 -9.14 -1.99 -0.19
CA PHE A 74 -8.40 -1.13 -1.11
C PHE A 74 -8.70 0.37 -0.95
N THR A 75 -9.69 0.73 -0.14
CA THR A 75 -9.91 2.12 0.32
C THR A 75 -9.30 2.40 1.69
N GLY A 76 -8.64 1.43 2.32
CA GLY A 76 -7.96 1.59 3.60
C GLY A 76 -8.88 1.54 4.83
N ASN A 77 -10.15 1.19 4.67
CA ASN A 77 -11.09 1.06 5.78
C ASN A 77 -10.89 -0.23 6.60
N LYS A 78 -10.41 -1.30 5.95
CA LYS A 78 -10.18 -2.61 6.56
C LYS A 78 -8.75 -3.08 6.28
N ARG A 79 -8.09 -3.62 7.30
CA ARG A 79 -6.81 -4.33 7.16
C ARG A 79 -7.05 -5.84 7.22
N ILE A 80 -6.29 -6.58 6.43
CA ILE A 80 -6.28 -8.05 6.45
C ILE A 80 -4.99 -8.56 7.09
N THR A 81 -4.97 -9.85 7.44
CA THR A 81 -3.84 -10.48 8.11
C THR A 81 -2.55 -10.29 7.33
N GLY A 82 -1.48 -9.86 8.01
CA GLY A 82 -0.16 -9.62 7.40
C GLY A 82 0.01 -8.26 6.73
N MET A 83 -1.07 -7.53 6.45
CA MET A 83 -1.00 -6.19 5.85
C MET A 83 -0.29 -5.20 6.77
N GLN A 84 0.75 -4.54 6.28
CA GLN A 84 1.54 -3.56 7.03
C GLN A 84 1.70 -2.30 6.18
N THR A 85 0.97 -1.26 6.53
CA THR A 85 0.82 -0.05 5.71
C THR A 85 1.95 0.96 5.96
N TYR A 86 2.52 1.51 4.89
CA TYR A 86 3.63 2.47 4.97
C TYR A 86 3.63 3.49 3.82
N ALA A 87 4.27 4.63 4.07
CA ALA A 87 4.54 5.65 3.06
C ALA A 87 6.06 5.76 2.86
N THR A 88 6.53 5.75 1.61
CA THR A 88 7.96 5.85 1.31
C THR A 88 8.46 7.29 1.36
N CYS A 89 9.74 7.43 1.73
CA CYS A 89 10.48 8.69 1.70
C CYS A 89 11.44 8.66 0.51
N TYR A 90 11.30 9.64 -0.39
CA TYR A 90 12.19 9.84 -1.52
C TYR A 90 12.39 11.34 -1.77
N GLY A 91 13.31 11.69 -2.66
CA GLY A 91 13.53 13.08 -3.09
C GLY A 91 13.66 13.15 -4.61
N GLY A 92 13.64 14.36 -5.16
CA GLY A 92 13.71 14.49 -6.61
C GLY A 92 13.92 15.91 -7.10
N HIS A 93 14.29 16.00 -8.38
CA HIS A 93 14.27 17.26 -9.11
C HIS A 93 12.88 17.48 -9.70
N GLN A 94 12.31 18.66 -9.48
CA GLN A 94 11.07 19.10 -10.10
C GLN A 94 11.34 20.39 -10.88
N PHE A 95 10.89 20.44 -12.13
CA PHE A 95 11.10 21.59 -13.02
C PHE A 95 12.57 22.04 -13.11
N GLY A 96 13.51 21.09 -13.13
CA GLY A 96 14.96 21.35 -13.22
C GLY A 96 15.65 21.75 -11.91
N ASN A 97 14.93 21.81 -10.78
CA ASN A 97 15.47 22.22 -9.48
C ASN A 97 15.36 21.09 -8.46
N TRP A 98 16.33 20.98 -7.55
CA TRP A 98 16.24 20.04 -6.43
C TRP A 98 15.11 20.45 -5.48
N ALA A 99 14.06 19.63 -5.37
CA ALA A 99 12.89 19.92 -4.56
C ALA A 99 13.05 19.48 -3.09
N GLY A 100 14.19 18.87 -2.74
CA GLY A 100 14.40 18.28 -1.42
C GLY A 100 13.69 16.94 -1.26
N GLN A 101 13.28 16.65 -0.03
CA GLN A 101 12.52 15.47 0.30
C GLN A 101 11.06 15.62 -0.13
N LEU A 102 10.60 14.61 -0.88
CA LEU A 102 9.23 14.35 -1.28
C LEU A 102 8.73 13.14 -0.46
N GLY A 103 8.06 12.19 -1.10
CA GLY A 103 7.52 11.00 -0.48
C GLY A 103 6.10 10.72 -0.94
N ASP A 104 5.53 9.64 -0.43
CA ASP A 104 4.13 9.27 -0.68
C ASP A 104 3.16 10.16 0.09
N GLY A 105 3.08 11.44 -0.28
CA GLY A 105 2.26 12.45 0.42
C GLY A 105 0.74 12.27 0.27
N ARG A 106 0.30 11.35 -0.60
CA ARG A 106 -1.12 11.02 -0.85
C ARG A 106 -1.33 9.58 -1.30
N ALA A 107 -0.34 8.72 -1.08
CA ALA A 107 -0.38 7.29 -1.37
C ALA A 107 0.06 6.54 -0.12
N ILE A 108 -0.46 5.33 0.07
CA ILE A 108 -0.05 4.44 1.16
C ILE A 108 0.07 3.05 0.54
N ASN A 109 1.24 2.46 0.67
CA ASN A 109 1.45 1.06 0.32
C ASN A 109 0.77 0.21 1.39
N LEU A 110 -0.04 -0.75 0.98
CA LEU A 110 -0.74 -1.69 1.84
C LEU A 110 0.18 -2.82 2.33
N GLY A 111 1.18 -3.17 1.53
CA GLY A 111 2.21 -4.15 1.87
C GLY A 111 2.74 -4.85 0.63
N GLU A 112 3.69 -5.75 0.79
CA GLU A 112 4.17 -6.59 -0.31
C GLU A 112 3.61 -8.00 -0.22
N VAL A 113 3.25 -8.54 -1.38
CA VAL A 113 2.62 -9.85 -1.55
C VAL A 113 3.39 -10.65 -2.57
N ASP A 114 3.50 -11.96 -2.37
CA ASP A 114 4.02 -12.87 -3.39
C ASP A 114 2.87 -13.48 -4.18
N THR A 115 2.85 -13.23 -5.49
CA THR A 115 1.83 -13.71 -6.41
C THR A 115 2.39 -14.84 -7.26
N ALA A 116 1.58 -15.87 -7.53
CA ALA A 116 2.02 -17.01 -8.33
C ALA A 116 2.47 -16.61 -9.75
N SER A 117 1.89 -15.55 -10.31
CA SER A 117 2.14 -15.13 -11.70
C SER A 117 3.19 -14.04 -11.86
N LEU A 118 3.28 -13.07 -10.93
CA LEU A 118 4.20 -11.93 -11.03
C LEU A 118 5.31 -11.95 -9.97
N GLY A 119 5.33 -12.96 -9.11
CA GLY A 119 6.17 -12.96 -7.92
C GLY A 119 5.78 -11.82 -6.99
N ASN A 120 6.78 -11.18 -6.39
CA ASN A 120 6.59 -10.13 -5.39
C ASN A 120 6.05 -8.84 -6.01
N GLN A 121 4.94 -8.35 -5.46
CA GLN A 121 4.25 -7.12 -5.86
C GLN A 121 3.97 -6.28 -4.63
N THR A 122 4.05 -4.95 -4.76
CA THR A 122 3.57 -4.02 -3.75
C THR A 122 2.10 -3.71 -4.03
N LEU A 123 1.24 -3.90 -3.04
CA LEU A 123 -0.15 -3.45 -3.03
C LEU A 123 -0.28 -2.11 -2.32
#